data_AF-A0A914K1A2-F1
#
_entry.id   AF-A0A914K1A2-F1
#
_cell.length_a   1.000
_cell.length_b   1.000
_cell.length_c   1.000
_cell.angle_alpha   90.00
_cell.angle_beta   90.00
_cell.angle_gamma   90.00
#
_symmetry.space_group_name_H-M   'P 1'
#
loop_
_entity.id
_entity.type
_entity.pdbx_description
1 polymer ?
#
loop_
_entity_poly.entity_id
_entity_poly.type
_entity_poly.pdbx_seq_one_letter_code
_entity_poly.pdbx_strand_id
1 'polypeptide(L)'
;MSSEGSELVETMSSLSITADVTPNLHLEVRLKKGISKIQIENCKEAIAKSINCMENLYNWRSFALMDHELADSIDQILVGCYNTPDGQKIEFGKIDIPVSNVHVYNVRDGESMATSIAADGSDDTSIASHHWTLPCKEFDDLWENLVFDDNIKNELLSFVYALLKLSDRGANSNILSVNRMVLLHGPPGTGKTSLCKALAQRLSIRLSQRYKRSIFIEVNSHSLFSKWFSESGKLILKLFEQIEECACDPHQLVFVLIDEVESLTLGRATSFKGNEPSDALRSVNAVLTQMDQIRKYRNVLVLTTSNITDALDEAFVDRADVNRYVGHPSKYAIYSILVSALKELQRYSCICRKRTSKS
;
A
#
# COMPACT_ATOMS: atom_id res chain seq x y z
N MET A 1 42.81 1.11 -7.08
CA MET A 1 41.58 0.88 -6.28
C MET A 1 40.47 1.88 -6.54
N SER A 2 40.69 3.00 -7.24
CA SER A 2 39.64 3.97 -7.59
C SER A 2 39.03 3.80 -9.00
N SER A 3 39.61 2.94 -9.86
CA SER A 3 39.12 2.69 -11.22
C SER A 3 38.14 1.52 -11.31
N GLU A 4 38.37 0.44 -10.56
CA GLU A 4 37.51 -0.77 -10.57
C GLU A 4 36.11 -0.52 -9.98
N GLY A 5 36.00 0.41 -9.02
CA GLY A 5 34.70 0.81 -8.46
C GLY A 5 33.84 1.65 -9.41
N SER A 6 34.47 2.43 -10.29
CA SER A 6 33.79 3.21 -11.34
C SER A 6 33.26 2.29 -12.44
N GLU A 7 34.06 1.30 -12.85
CA GLU A 7 33.68 0.29 -13.81
C GLU A 7 32.52 -0.57 -13.30
N LEU A 8 32.48 -0.93 -12.02
CA LEU A 8 31.36 -1.68 -11.43
C LEU A 8 30.06 -0.87 -11.38
N VAL A 9 30.13 0.44 -11.09
CA VAL A 9 28.94 1.32 -11.10
C VAL A 9 28.43 1.55 -12.52
N GLU A 10 29.31 1.73 -13.50
CA GLU A 10 28.92 1.78 -14.92
C GLU A 10 28.40 0.42 -15.41
N THR A 11 29.00 -0.69 -15.00
CA THR A 11 28.54 -2.04 -15.35
C THR A 11 27.18 -2.33 -14.71
N MET A 12 26.92 -1.88 -13.48
CA MET A 12 25.60 -1.99 -12.85
C MET A 12 24.55 -1.05 -13.44
N SER A 13 24.96 0.12 -13.96
CA SER A 13 24.08 0.99 -14.75
C SER A 13 23.75 0.40 -16.14
N SER A 14 24.64 -0.44 -16.68
CA SER A 14 24.47 -1.18 -17.93
C SER A 14 23.78 -2.53 -17.76
N LEU A 15 23.75 -3.07 -16.53
CA LEU A 15 22.93 -4.20 -16.12
C LEU A 15 21.49 -3.73 -15.91
N SER A 16 20.85 -3.27 -16.99
CA SER A 16 19.42 -3.42 -17.09
C SER A 16 19.13 -4.90 -16.91
N ILE A 17 18.34 -5.27 -15.89
CA ILE A 17 17.71 -6.59 -15.86
C ILE A 17 17.05 -6.73 -17.23
N THR A 18 17.61 -7.55 -18.10
CA THR A 18 17.04 -7.91 -19.40
C THR A 18 15.82 -8.76 -19.14
N ALA A 19 14.75 -8.11 -18.68
CA ALA A 19 13.41 -8.53 -18.98
C ALA A 19 13.02 -7.66 -20.17
N ASP A 20 12.67 -8.31 -21.28
CA ASP A 20 11.93 -7.68 -22.35
C ASP A 20 10.94 -6.66 -21.78
N VAL A 21 10.89 -5.48 -22.41
CA VAL A 21 9.92 -4.41 -22.16
C VAL A 21 8.52 -4.91 -22.53
N THR A 22 8.06 -5.91 -21.77
CA THR A 22 6.67 -6.25 -21.59
C THR A 22 6.10 -5.13 -20.75
N PRO A 23 4.99 -4.52 -21.18
CA PRO A 23 4.68 -3.17 -20.75
C PRO A 23 4.54 -3.13 -19.22
N ASN A 24 5.06 -2.05 -18.61
CA ASN A 24 4.83 -1.61 -17.23
C ASN A 24 3.35 -1.32 -16.92
N LEU A 25 2.45 -1.96 -17.66
CA LEU A 25 1.04 -1.73 -17.78
C LEU A 25 0.30 -2.92 -17.21
N HIS A 26 -0.66 -2.60 -16.36
CA HIS A 26 -1.52 -3.56 -15.72
C HIS A 26 -2.95 -3.08 -15.79
N LEU A 27 -3.87 -4.03 -15.96
CA LEU A 27 -5.30 -3.77 -15.97
C LEU A 27 -5.90 -4.30 -14.68
N GLU A 28 -6.68 -3.46 -14.03
CA GLU A 28 -7.43 -3.83 -12.85
C GLU A 28 -8.92 -3.75 -13.18
N VAL A 29 -9.57 -4.89 -13.21
CA VAL A 29 -10.97 -5.07 -13.62
C VAL A 29 -11.80 -5.36 -12.36
N ARG A 30 -12.55 -4.36 -11.93
CA ARG A 30 -13.51 -4.45 -10.82
C ARG A 30 -14.82 -5.01 -11.33
N LEU A 31 -15.28 -6.11 -10.72
CA LEU A 31 -16.55 -6.73 -11.06
C LEU A 31 -17.71 -6.13 -10.27
N LYS A 32 -18.91 -6.13 -10.88
CA LYS A 32 -20.15 -5.77 -10.17
C LYS A 32 -20.45 -6.79 -9.07
N LYS A 33 -21.22 -6.35 -8.06
CA LYS A 33 -21.62 -7.21 -6.93
C LYS A 33 -22.39 -8.44 -7.41
N GLY A 34 -22.01 -9.62 -6.93
CA GLY A 34 -22.66 -10.90 -7.27
C GLY A 34 -22.12 -11.61 -8.50
N ILE A 35 -21.23 -10.98 -9.29
CA ILE A 35 -20.60 -11.61 -10.44
C ILE A 35 -19.44 -12.51 -10.00
N SER A 36 -19.40 -13.73 -10.54
CA SER A 36 -18.34 -14.70 -10.25
C SER A 36 -17.05 -14.37 -11.01
N LYS A 37 -15.93 -14.30 -10.28
CA LYS A 37 -14.60 -14.08 -10.87
C LYS A 37 -14.25 -15.08 -11.98
N ILE A 38 -14.67 -16.34 -11.85
CA ILE A 38 -14.35 -17.41 -12.80
C ILE A 38 -14.90 -17.11 -14.21
N GLN A 39 -16.06 -16.47 -14.30
CA GLN A 39 -16.68 -16.15 -15.58
C GLN A 39 -15.82 -15.18 -16.39
N ILE A 40 -15.25 -14.16 -15.74
CA ILE A 40 -14.48 -13.10 -16.39
C ILE A 40 -13.00 -13.49 -16.57
N GLU A 41 -12.52 -14.47 -15.81
CA GLU A 41 -11.14 -14.97 -15.94
C GLU A 41 -10.85 -15.54 -17.34
N ASN A 42 -11.85 -16.16 -17.97
CA ASN A 42 -11.76 -16.67 -19.35
C ASN A 42 -11.77 -15.55 -20.41
N CYS A 43 -12.19 -14.34 -20.03
CA CYS A 43 -12.31 -13.19 -20.94
C CYS A 43 -11.11 -12.24 -20.85
N LYS A 44 -10.09 -12.53 -20.02
CA LYS A 44 -8.92 -11.65 -19.83
C LYS A 44 -8.19 -11.31 -21.12
N GLU A 45 -8.09 -12.25 -22.05
CA GLU A 45 -7.43 -12.01 -23.33
C GLU A 45 -8.21 -11.01 -24.20
N ALA A 46 -9.54 -11.11 -24.20
CA ALA A 46 -10.41 -10.15 -24.89
C ALA A 46 -10.31 -8.76 -24.26
N ILE A 47 -10.27 -8.68 -22.92
CA ILE A 47 -10.09 -7.42 -22.19
C ILE A 47 -8.73 -6.79 -22.51
N ALA A 48 -7.65 -7.58 -22.51
CA ALA A 48 -6.31 -7.11 -22.87
C ALA A 48 -6.26 -6.53 -24.29
N LYS A 49 -6.87 -7.21 -25.27
CA LYS A 49 -6.92 -6.78 -26.67
C LYS A 49 -7.77 -5.52 -26.87
N SER A 50 -8.82 -5.33 -26.08
CA SER A 50 -9.74 -4.19 -26.18
C SER A 50 -9.06 -2.84 -26.00
N ILE A 51 -7.92 -2.79 -25.31
CA ILE A 51 -7.15 -1.56 -25.11
C ILE A 51 -6.54 -1.00 -26.38
N ASN A 52 -6.18 -1.85 -27.33
CA ASN A 52 -5.60 -1.39 -28.60
C ASN A 52 -6.60 -0.60 -29.45
N CYS A 53 -7.90 -0.65 -29.12
CA CYS A 53 -8.95 0.13 -29.76
C CYS A 53 -9.18 1.51 -29.10
N MET A 54 -8.44 1.85 -28.04
CA MET A 54 -8.66 3.07 -27.25
C MET A 54 -7.64 4.16 -27.60
N GLU A 55 -8.13 5.35 -27.96
CA GLU A 55 -7.26 6.47 -28.37
C GLU A 55 -6.78 7.36 -27.21
N ASN A 56 -7.48 7.33 -26.08
CA ASN A 56 -7.28 8.26 -24.96
C ASN A 56 -7.32 7.55 -23.62
N LEU A 57 -6.26 6.81 -23.32
CA LEU A 57 -6.04 6.20 -22.01
C LEU A 57 -5.20 7.12 -21.13
N TYR A 58 -5.62 7.28 -19.88
CA TYR A 58 -4.93 8.06 -18.87
C TYR A 58 -4.62 7.17 -17.69
N ASN A 59 -3.44 7.33 -17.10
CA ASN A 59 -3.02 6.49 -15.99
C ASN A 59 -3.95 6.64 -14.80
N TRP A 60 -4.39 5.51 -14.23
CA TRP A 60 -5.35 5.42 -13.14
C TRP A 60 -6.67 6.16 -13.39
N ARG A 61 -7.12 6.22 -14.65
CA ARG A 61 -8.46 6.67 -15.00
C ARG A 61 -9.26 5.51 -15.58
N SER A 62 -10.53 5.48 -15.23
CA SER A 62 -11.42 4.44 -15.73
C SER A 62 -11.76 4.67 -17.19
N PHE A 63 -12.00 3.56 -17.89
CA PHE A 63 -12.56 3.56 -19.24
C PHE A 63 -13.61 2.46 -19.37
N ALA A 64 -14.51 2.62 -20.34
CA ALA A 64 -15.57 1.65 -20.61
C ALA A 64 -15.19 0.74 -21.78
N LEU A 65 -15.56 -0.54 -21.71
CA LEU A 65 -15.44 -1.44 -22.85
C LEU A 65 -16.52 -1.14 -23.89
N MET A 66 -16.19 -1.38 -25.16
CA MET A 66 -17.18 -1.37 -26.24
C MET A 66 -18.01 -2.66 -26.29
N ASP A 67 -17.50 -3.75 -25.72
CA ASP A 67 -18.19 -5.04 -25.64
C ASP A 67 -19.32 -4.97 -24.59
N HIS A 68 -20.56 -5.05 -25.06
CA HIS A 68 -21.76 -4.94 -24.24
C HIS A 68 -21.95 -6.12 -23.28
N GLU A 69 -21.52 -7.34 -23.63
CA GLU A 69 -21.70 -8.50 -22.77
C GLU A 69 -20.79 -8.43 -21.54
N LEU A 70 -19.54 -7.99 -21.74
CA LEU A 70 -18.58 -7.78 -20.65
C LEU A 70 -18.92 -6.55 -19.81
N ALA A 71 -19.45 -5.49 -20.43
CA ALA A 71 -19.85 -4.26 -19.72
C ALA A 71 -20.96 -4.49 -18.68
N ASP A 72 -21.81 -5.51 -18.88
CA ASP A 72 -22.84 -5.85 -17.90
C ASP A 72 -22.27 -6.47 -16.62
N SER A 73 -21.10 -7.11 -16.70
CA SER A 73 -20.44 -7.77 -15.58
C SER A 73 -19.39 -6.91 -14.87
N ILE A 74 -18.81 -5.95 -15.59
CA ILE A 74 -17.69 -5.13 -15.13
C ILE A 74 -18.21 -3.79 -14.62
N ASP A 75 -17.75 -3.40 -13.43
CA ASP A 75 -18.07 -2.12 -12.81
C ASP A 75 -17.08 -1.03 -13.22
N GLN A 76 -15.78 -1.35 -13.21
CA GLN A 76 -14.72 -0.42 -13.54
C GLN A 76 -13.50 -1.14 -14.09
N ILE A 77 -12.80 -0.51 -15.04
CA ILE A 77 -11.49 -0.96 -15.51
C ILE A 77 -10.51 0.19 -15.35
N LEU A 78 -9.40 -0.06 -14.67
CA LEU A 78 -8.31 0.88 -14.50
C LEU A 78 -7.09 0.41 -15.25
N VAL A 79 -6.37 1.35 -15.85
CA VAL A 79 -5.06 1.13 -16.45
C VAL A 79 -4.01 1.73 -15.52
N GLY A 80 -3.13 0.88 -14.98
CA GLY A 80 -2.00 1.31 -14.17
C GLY A 80 -0.69 1.14 -14.92
N CYS A 81 0.01 2.25 -15.19
CA CYS A 81 1.35 2.28 -15.77
C CYS A 81 2.36 2.85 -14.77
N TYR A 82 3.44 2.14 -14.48
CA TYR A 82 4.44 2.60 -13.51
C TYR A 82 5.25 3.82 -13.99
N ASN A 83 5.53 3.87 -15.30
CA ASN A 83 6.41 4.91 -15.88
C ASN A 83 5.69 6.19 -16.25
N THR A 84 4.36 6.20 -16.20
CA THR A 84 3.54 7.37 -16.54
C THR A 84 3.02 7.96 -15.24
N PRO A 85 3.18 9.26 -14.97
CA PRO A 85 2.58 9.90 -13.80
C PRO A 85 1.06 9.72 -13.76
N ASP A 86 0.48 9.78 -12.56
CA ASP A 86 -0.97 9.66 -12.38
C ASP A 86 -1.73 10.74 -13.16
N GLY A 87 -2.81 10.34 -13.84
CA GLY A 87 -3.67 11.22 -14.61
C GLY A 87 -3.07 11.72 -15.93
N GLN A 88 -1.82 11.38 -16.24
CA GLN A 88 -1.24 11.70 -17.55
C GLN A 88 -1.68 10.71 -18.63
N LYS A 89 -1.72 11.20 -19.87
CA LYS A 89 -2.04 10.37 -21.03
C LYS A 89 -0.94 9.32 -21.17
N ILE A 90 -1.36 8.08 -21.37
CA ILE A 90 -0.42 7.00 -21.63
C ILE A 90 -0.21 6.93 -23.15
N GLU A 91 1.02 7.22 -23.57
CA GLU A 91 1.41 7.23 -24.98
C GLU A 91 1.82 5.84 -25.44
N PHE A 92 1.13 5.27 -26.44
CA PHE A 92 1.35 3.90 -26.87
C PHE A 92 1.26 3.72 -28.40
N GLY A 93 2.03 2.75 -28.91
CA GLY A 93 1.76 2.05 -30.17
C GLY A 93 0.86 0.82 -29.94
N LYS A 94 0.79 -0.14 -30.87
CA LYS A 94 0.14 -1.44 -30.60
C LYS A 94 0.88 -2.14 -29.46
N ILE A 95 0.21 -2.42 -28.36
CA ILE A 95 0.80 -3.06 -27.18
C ILE A 95 0.11 -4.39 -26.91
N ASP A 96 0.92 -5.41 -26.65
CA ASP A 96 0.45 -6.69 -26.16
C ASP A 96 0.59 -6.70 -24.63
N ILE A 97 -0.55 -6.71 -23.94
CA ILE A 97 -0.59 -6.79 -22.47
C ILE A 97 -0.64 -8.26 -22.10
N PRO A 98 0.36 -8.79 -21.38
CA PRO A 98 0.32 -10.18 -20.93
C PRO A 98 -0.96 -10.44 -20.14
N VAL A 99 -1.61 -11.58 -20.37
CA VAL A 99 -2.82 -11.98 -19.61
C VAL A 99 -2.55 -12.01 -18.10
N SER A 100 -1.31 -12.28 -17.69
CA SER A 100 -0.86 -12.20 -16.28
C SER A 100 -0.95 -10.80 -15.68
N ASN A 101 -0.99 -9.75 -16.50
CA ASN A 101 -1.13 -8.35 -16.08
C ASN A 101 -2.59 -7.87 -16.08
N VAL A 102 -3.56 -8.74 -16.38
CA VAL A 102 -4.99 -8.48 -16.23
C VAL A 102 -5.48 -9.08 -14.91
N HIS A 103 -5.84 -8.20 -13.99
CA HIS A 103 -6.20 -8.53 -12.62
C HIS A 103 -7.69 -8.29 -12.40
N VAL A 104 -8.43 -9.38 -12.24
CA VAL A 104 -9.87 -9.33 -11.99
C VAL A 104 -10.12 -9.49 -10.50
N TYR A 105 -10.96 -8.64 -9.93
CA TYR A 105 -11.27 -8.66 -8.50
C TYR A 105 -12.70 -8.26 -8.20
N ASN A 106 -13.20 -8.77 -7.07
CA ASN A 106 -14.42 -8.31 -6.44
C ASN A 106 -14.03 -7.57 -5.15
N VAL A 107 -14.73 -6.49 -4.88
CA VAL A 107 -14.62 -5.75 -3.63
C VAL A 107 -15.52 -6.41 -2.59
N ARG A 108 -14.98 -6.63 -1.39
CA ARG A 108 -15.74 -7.17 -0.26
C ARG A 108 -16.31 -6.02 0.56
N ASP A 109 -17.54 -6.17 1.04
CA ASP A 109 -18.10 -5.29 2.08
C ASP A 109 -17.27 -5.56 3.36
N GLY A 110 -16.37 -4.64 3.72
CA GLY A 110 -15.40 -4.84 4.79
C GLY A 110 -16.01 -4.45 6.14
N GLU A 111 -16.26 -5.42 7.01
CA GLU A 111 -16.35 -5.10 8.43
C GLU A 111 -14.93 -5.14 8.99
N SER A 112 -14.42 -3.99 9.43
CA SER A 112 -13.18 -3.94 10.22
C SER A 112 -13.41 -4.79 11.48
N MET A 113 -12.74 -5.93 11.59
CA MET A 113 -12.73 -6.69 12.83
C MET A 113 -11.76 -6.00 13.79
N ALA A 114 -12.26 -5.49 14.90
CA ALA A 114 -11.43 -4.93 15.95
C ALA A 114 -11.01 -6.05 16.89
N THR A 115 -9.71 -6.25 17.06
CA THR A 115 -9.20 -7.10 18.14
C THR A 115 -9.04 -6.23 19.37
N SER A 116 -9.92 -6.43 20.34
CA SER A 116 -9.73 -5.89 21.69
C SER A 116 -8.83 -6.81 22.48
N ILE A 117 -7.96 -6.21 23.29
CA ILE A 117 -7.12 -6.94 24.22
C ILE A 117 -7.38 -6.36 25.61
N ALA A 118 -7.70 -7.23 26.57
CA ALA A 118 -7.92 -6.88 27.96
C ALA A 118 -6.65 -7.17 28.77
N ALA A 119 -6.32 -6.27 29.70
CA ALA A 119 -5.35 -6.52 30.76
C ALA A 119 -5.97 -7.49 31.79
N ASP A 120 -5.19 -8.46 32.27
CA ASP A 120 -5.70 -9.51 33.18
C ASP A 120 -6.22 -8.86 34.48
N GLY A 121 -7.54 -8.91 34.69
CA GLY A 121 -8.18 -8.38 35.92
C GLY A 121 -8.69 -6.93 35.84
N SER A 122 -8.72 -6.31 34.65
CA SER A 122 -9.37 -5.00 34.43
C SER A 122 -10.48 -5.08 33.37
N ASP A 123 -11.59 -4.38 33.59
CA ASP A 123 -12.71 -4.28 32.63
C ASP A 123 -12.40 -3.36 31.43
N ASP A 124 -11.20 -2.77 31.38
CA ASP A 124 -10.83 -1.73 30.42
C ASP A 124 -10.34 -2.37 29.11
N THR A 125 -11.29 -2.74 28.23
CA THR A 125 -10.99 -3.26 26.89
C THR A 125 -10.55 -2.13 25.96
N SER A 126 -9.32 -2.20 25.43
CA SER A 126 -8.85 -1.27 24.40
C SER A 126 -8.70 -1.98 23.06
N ILE A 127 -9.07 -1.30 21.98
CA ILE A 127 -8.85 -1.79 20.62
C ILE A 127 -7.36 -1.68 20.33
N ALA A 128 -6.71 -2.83 20.19
CA ALA A 128 -5.27 -2.92 19.92
C ALA A 128 -4.97 -2.83 18.42
N SER A 129 -5.86 -3.39 17.60
CA SER A 129 -5.67 -3.44 16.15
C SER A 129 -6.99 -3.56 15.40
N HIS A 130 -7.01 -3.06 14.18
CA HIS A 130 -8.09 -3.24 13.23
C HIS A 130 -7.65 -4.15 12.09
N HIS A 131 -8.56 -5.01 11.61
CA HIS A 131 -8.29 -6.03 10.59
C HIS A 131 -9.25 -5.88 9.42
N TRP A 132 -8.71 -5.87 8.20
CA TRP A 132 -9.47 -5.87 6.96
C TRP A 132 -9.05 -7.03 6.07
N THR A 133 -10.02 -7.61 5.36
CA THR A 133 -9.73 -8.56 4.29
C THR A 133 -9.74 -7.82 2.95
N LEU A 134 -8.63 -7.87 2.22
CA LEU A 134 -8.47 -7.17 0.95
C LEU A 134 -8.83 -8.09 -0.25
N PRO A 135 -9.32 -7.52 -1.38
CA PRO A 135 -9.69 -6.11 -1.57
C PRO A 135 -10.99 -5.74 -0.84
N CYS A 136 -10.99 -4.62 -0.10
CA CYS A 136 -12.17 -4.14 0.64
C CYS A 136 -12.71 -2.83 0.10
N LYS A 137 -13.97 -2.54 0.41
CA LYS A 137 -14.69 -1.35 -0.07
C LYS A 137 -14.13 -0.06 0.50
N GLU A 138 -13.68 -0.08 1.75
CA GLU A 138 -13.14 1.11 2.41
C GLU A 138 -11.88 1.64 1.72
N PHE A 139 -11.09 0.77 1.10
CA PHE A 139 -9.81 1.13 0.50
C PHE A 139 -9.86 1.33 -1.02
N ASP A 140 -10.97 0.99 -1.66
CA ASP A 140 -11.04 0.78 -3.10
C ASP A 140 -10.75 2.04 -3.92
N ASP A 141 -11.39 3.16 -3.55
CA ASP A 141 -11.23 4.44 -4.24
C ASP A 141 -10.10 5.32 -3.65
N LEU A 142 -9.35 4.82 -2.64
CA LEU A 142 -8.31 5.63 -1.99
C LEU A 142 -7.19 6.01 -2.97
N TRP A 143 -6.80 5.08 -3.84
CA TRP A 143 -5.64 5.26 -4.71
C TRP A 143 -5.81 6.42 -5.70
N GLU A 144 -6.98 6.54 -6.31
CA GLU A 144 -7.33 7.54 -7.32
C GLU A 144 -7.56 8.92 -6.69
N ASN A 145 -8.04 8.94 -5.45
CA ASN A 145 -8.35 10.17 -4.73
C ASN A 145 -7.12 10.78 -4.04
N LEU A 146 -6.06 10.00 -3.80
CA LEU A 146 -4.79 10.51 -3.32
C LEU A 146 -4.00 11.18 -4.44
N VAL A 147 -3.83 12.49 -4.35
CA VAL A 147 -3.07 13.28 -5.34
C VAL A 147 -1.75 13.70 -4.73
N PHE A 148 -0.66 13.33 -5.40
CA PHE A 148 0.70 13.74 -5.08
C PHE A 148 1.33 14.43 -6.30
N ASP A 149 2.31 15.30 -6.06
CA ASP A 149 2.98 16.06 -7.12
C ASP A 149 4.02 15.23 -7.89
N ASP A 150 4.63 14.28 -7.19
CA ASP A 150 5.61 13.36 -7.72
C ASP A 150 4.96 12.02 -8.11
N ASN A 151 5.77 11.15 -8.71
CA ASN A 151 5.32 9.83 -9.13
C ASN A 151 5.35 8.80 -7.98
N ILE A 152 5.30 9.26 -6.72
CA ILE A 152 5.51 8.44 -5.52
C ILE A 152 4.62 7.20 -5.50
N LYS A 153 3.36 7.32 -5.91
CA LYS A 153 2.42 6.20 -5.96
C LYS A 153 2.95 5.07 -6.84
N ASN A 154 3.32 5.39 -8.07
CA ASN A 154 3.77 4.39 -9.04
C ASN A 154 5.15 3.84 -8.69
N GLU A 155 6.06 4.68 -8.22
CA GLU A 155 7.38 4.25 -7.73
C GLU A 155 7.24 3.28 -6.57
N LEU A 156 6.41 3.61 -5.58
CA LEU A 156 6.18 2.77 -4.41
C LEU A 156 5.51 1.44 -4.80
N LEU A 157 4.47 1.49 -5.64
CA LEU A 157 3.79 0.27 -6.10
C LEU A 157 4.71 -0.64 -6.90
N SER A 158 5.47 -0.09 -7.85
CA SER A 158 6.40 -0.87 -8.68
C SER A 158 7.51 -1.50 -7.85
N PHE A 159 8.12 -0.73 -6.95
CA PHE A 159 9.18 -1.21 -6.07
C PHE A 159 8.69 -2.32 -5.15
N VAL A 160 7.58 -2.08 -4.42
CA VAL A 160 7.06 -3.06 -3.46
C VAL A 160 6.53 -4.31 -4.16
N TYR A 161 5.94 -4.16 -5.35
CA TYR A 161 5.54 -5.31 -6.17
C TYR A 161 6.75 -6.17 -6.59
N ALA A 162 7.84 -5.54 -7.02
CA ALA A 162 9.09 -6.23 -7.34
C ALA A 162 9.70 -6.90 -6.10
N LEU A 163 9.70 -6.20 -4.96
CA LEU A 163 10.19 -6.69 -3.68
C LEU A 163 9.46 -7.97 -3.24
N LEU A 164 8.13 -7.98 -3.29
CA LEU A 164 7.32 -9.14 -2.94
C LEU A 164 7.52 -10.31 -3.91
N LYS A 165 7.69 -10.03 -5.21
CA LYS A 165 8.04 -11.07 -6.20
C LYS A 165 9.42 -11.68 -5.95
N LEU A 166 10.41 -10.87 -5.60
CA LEU A 166 11.75 -11.35 -5.25
C LEU A 166 11.73 -12.19 -3.97
N SER A 167 10.97 -11.74 -2.97
CA SER A 167 10.75 -12.47 -1.72
C SER A 167 10.11 -13.84 -1.97
N ASP A 168 9.07 -13.91 -2.81
CA ASP A 168 8.38 -15.17 -3.14
C ASP A 168 9.29 -16.18 -3.85
N ARG A 169 10.21 -15.70 -4.70
CA ARG A 169 11.25 -16.52 -5.36
C ARG A 169 12.34 -17.02 -4.40
N GLY A 170 12.32 -16.61 -3.14
CA GLY A 170 13.28 -17.04 -2.13
C GLY A 170 14.64 -16.39 -2.27
N ALA A 171 14.69 -15.12 -2.67
CA ALA A 171 15.93 -14.33 -2.68
C ALA A 171 16.68 -14.47 -1.34
N ASN A 172 17.98 -14.70 -1.41
CA ASN A 172 18.81 -14.86 -0.22
C ASN A 172 18.99 -13.50 0.46
N SER A 173 18.37 -13.34 1.63
CA SER A 173 18.40 -12.11 2.43
C SER A 173 19.81 -11.69 2.87
N ASN A 174 20.78 -12.61 2.87
CA ASN A 174 22.17 -12.31 3.24
C ASN A 174 22.96 -11.68 2.09
N ILE A 175 22.48 -11.81 0.84
CA ILE A 175 23.12 -11.25 -0.36
C ILE A 175 22.38 -9.98 -0.80
N LEU A 176 21.05 -10.06 -0.82
CA LEU A 176 20.17 -8.94 -1.12
C LEU A 176 19.35 -8.66 0.13
N SER A 177 19.58 -7.51 0.75
CA SER A 177 18.76 -7.08 1.89
C SER A 177 17.34 -6.83 1.39
N VAL A 178 16.42 -7.74 1.71
CA VAL A 178 14.99 -7.67 1.39
C VAL A 178 14.28 -7.64 2.72
N ASN A 179 14.13 -6.43 3.25
CA ASN A 179 13.61 -6.20 4.58
C ASN A 179 12.08 -6.28 4.65
N ARG A 180 11.37 -6.13 3.53
CA ARG A 180 9.90 -6.05 3.43
C ARG A 180 9.32 -4.98 4.35
N MET A 181 9.97 -3.83 4.41
CA MET A 181 9.55 -2.71 5.23
C MET A 181 9.54 -1.41 4.43
N VAL A 182 8.40 -0.72 4.51
CA VAL A 182 8.20 0.61 3.93
C VAL A 182 8.03 1.61 5.06
N LEU A 183 8.75 2.72 4.99
CA LEU A 183 8.65 3.86 5.88
C LEU A 183 8.24 5.11 5.08
N LEU A 184 7.08 5.65 5.42
CA LEU A 184 6.61 6.94 4.91
C LEU A 184 6.69 7.98 6.02
N HIS A 185 7.39 9.08 5.80
CA HIS A 185 7.53 10.12 6.82
C HIS A 185 7.23 11.51 6.26
N GLY A 186 6.78 12.43 7.11
CA GLY A 186 6.45 13.80 6.68
C GLY A 186 5.35 14.42 7.53
N PRO A 187 4.95 15.68 7.30
CA PRO A 187 3.99 16.39 8.13
C PRO A 187 2.66 15.63 8.33
N PRO A 188 1.93 15.84 9.44
CA PRO A 188 0.62 15.24 9.64
C PRO A 188 -0.38 15.71 8.58
N GLY A 189 -1.35 14.86 8.24
CA GLY A 189 -2.40 15.17 7.26
C GLY A 189 -1.96 15.12 5.79
N THR A 190 -0.77 14.61 5.46
CA THR A 190 -0.28 14.45 4.07
C THR A 190 -0.71 13.14 3.40
N GLY A 191 -1.58 12.35 4.05
CA GLY A 191 -2.16 11.13 3.45
C GLY A 191 -1.29 9.87 3.53
N LYS A 192 -0.25 9.84 4.39
CA LYS A 192 0.65 8.68 4.56
C LYS A 192 -0.09 7.37 4.88
N THR A 193 -0.94 7.37 5.92
CA THR A 193 -1.75 6.22 6.33
C THR A 193 -2.68 5.75 5.21
N SER A 194 -3.34 6.70 4.53
CA SER A 194 -4.19 6.41 3.38
C SER A 194 -3.41 5.83 2.20
N LEU A 195 -2.18 6.31 1.96
CA LEU A 195 -1.30 5.77 0.92
C LEU A 195 -0.88 4.33 1.22
N CYS A 196 -0.58 3.99 2.48
CA CYS A 196 -0.33 2.61 2.91
C CYS A 196 -1.53 1.69 2.63
N LYS A 197 -2.74 2.12 3.00
CA LYS A 197 -4.00 1.38 2.77
C LYS A 197 -4.26 1.19 1.27
N ALA A 198 -4.11 2.26 0.48
CA ALA A 198 -4.28 2.22 -0.97
C ALA A 198 -3.24 1.32 -1.65
N LEU A 199 -1.97 1.39 -1.21
CA LEU A 199 -0.90 0.52 -1.71
C LEU A 199 -1.20 -0.95 -1.44
N ALA A 200 -1.63 -1.29 -0.23
CA ALA A 200 -2.00 -2.66 0.12
C ALA A 200 -3.18 -3.18 -0.71
N GLN A 201 -4.20 -2.34 -0.93
CA GLN A 201 -5.33 -2.66 -1.84
C GLN A 201 -4.81 -3.01 -3.24
N ARG A 202 -4.00 -2.15 -3.86
CA ARG A 202 -3.46 -2.39 -5.20
C ARG A 202 -2.59 -3.64 -5.26
N LEU A 203 -1.69 -3.84 -4.28
CA LEU A 203 -0.84 -5.04 -4.22
C LEU A 203 -1.66 -6.32 -4.05
N SER A 204 -2.72 -6.32 -3.24
CA SER A 204 -3.61 -7.47 -3.08
C SER A 204 -4.29 -7.86 -4.41
N ILE A 205 -4.68 -6.87 -5.22
CA ILE A 205 -5.26 -7.09 -6.55
C ILE A 205 -4.20 -7.66 -7.50
N ARG A 206 -3.02 -7.02 -7.58
CA ARG A 206 -1.91 -7.38 -8.48
C ARG A 206 -1.27 -8.73 -8.18
N LEU A 207 -1.32 -9.18 -6.93
CA LEU A 207 -0.76 -10.44 -6.49
C LEU A 207 -1.83 -11.51 -6.22
N SER A 208 -3.08 -11.27 -6.61
CA SER A 208 -4.20 -12.19 -6.42
C SER A 208 -4.03 -13.57 -7.10
N GLN A 209 -3.15 -13.67 -8.10
CA GLN A 209 -2.79 -14.95 -8.72
C GLN A 209 -1.91 -15.81 -7.80
N ARG A 210 -1.08 -15.18 -6.96
CA ARG A 210 -0.15 -15.85 -6.05
C ARG A 210 -0.76 -16.06 -4.66
N TYR A 211 -1.47 -15.05 -4.15
CA TYR A 211 -2.10 -15.08 -2.83
C TYR A 211 -3.61 -15.12 -2.99
N LYS A 212 -4.23 -16.17 -2.46
CA LYS A 212 -5.70 -16.38 -2.52
C LYS A 212 -6.44 -15.44 -1.58
N ARG A 213 -5.77 -15.01 -0.51
CA ARG A 213 -6.29 -14.11 0.52
C ARG A 213 -5.26 -13.03 0.80
N SER A 214 -5.74 -11.87 1.21
CA SER A 214 -4.89 -10.79 1.69
C SER A 214 -5.56 -10.14 2.89
N ILE A 215 -4.78 -9.86 3.93
CA ILE A 215 -5.28 -9.18 5.13
C ILE A 215 -4.44 -7.93 5.40
N PHE A 216 -5.09 -6.92 5.94
CA PHE A 216 -4.47 -5.69 6.39
C PHE A 216 -4.72 -5.53 7.88
N ILE A 217 -3.66 -5.35 8.66
CA ILE A 217 -3.70 -5.21 10.10
C ILE A 217 -3.15 -3.82 10.43
N GLU A 218 -4.01 -2.93 10.91
CA GLU A 218 -3.60 -1.61 11.42
C GLU A 218 -3.44 -1.68 12.92
N VAL A 219 -2.21 -1.49 13.37
CA VAL A 219 -1.84 -1.47 14.77
C VAL A 219 -2.02 -0.04 15.29
N ASN A 220 -2.85 0.14 16.31
CA ASN A 220 -3.09 1.45 16.90
C ASN A 220 -1.98 1.80 17.91
N SER A 221 -1.02 2.62 17.48
CA SER A 221 0.12 3.05 18.30
C SER A 221 -0.29 3.86 19.54
N HIS A 222 -1.24 4.79 19.42
CA HIS A 222 -1.74 5.58 20.54
C HIS A 222 -2.28 4.70 21.67
N SER A 223 -3.11 3.72 21.31
CA SER A 223 -3.64 2.74 22.26
C SER A 223 -2.51 1.89 22.84
N LEU A 224 -1.61 1.36 22.00
CA LEU A 224 -0.54 0.46 22.40
C LEU A 224 0.49 1.08 23.34
N PHE A 225 0.77 2.38 23.24
CA PHE A 225 1.82 2.99 24.04
C PHE A 225 1.27 3.73 25.25
N SER A 226 0.17 4.46 25.16
CA SER A 226 -0.35 5.27 26.30
C SER A 226 -0.85 4.46 27.50
N LYS A 227 -1.64 3.40 27.28
CA LYS A 227 -2.26 2.60 28.36
C LYS A 227 -1.40 1.43 28.85
N TRP A 228 -0.36 1.06 28.13
CA TRP A 228 0.24 -0.26 28.27
C TRP A 228 1.58 -0.24 29.00
N PHE A 229 2.08 0.92 29.47
CA PHE A 229 3.34 1.02 30.21
C PHE A 229 3.43 0.13 31.47
N SER A 230 2.31 -0.38 32.02
CA SER A 230 2.30 -1.25 33.21
C SER A 230 2.18 -2.77 32.92
N GLU A 231 1.62 -3.20 31.76
CA GLU A 231 1.38 -4.63 31.43
C GLU A 231 1.69 -5.00 29.94
N SER A 232 2.28 -4.08 29.18
CA SER A 232 2.39 -4.06 27.70
C SER A 232 3.00 -5.29 27.03
N GLY A 233 4.07 -5.84 27.60
CA GLY A 233 4.89 -6.83 26.88
C GLY A 233 4.10 -8.06 26.43
N LYS A 234 3.25 -8.61 27.32
CA LYS A 234 2.46 -9.81 27.02
C LYS A 234 1.42 -9.56 25.92
N LEU A 235 0.81 -8.38 25.91
CA LEU A 235 -0.24 -8.08 24.97
C LEU A 235 0.30 -7.74 23.58
N ILE A 236 1.46 -7.07 23.51
CA ILE A 236 2.23 -6.92 22.26
C ILE A 236 2.57 -8.30 21.70
N LEU A 237 3.08 -9.21 22.52
CA LEU A 237 3.39 -10.58 22.09
C LEU A 237 2.14 -11.28 21.53
N LYS A 238 0.99 -11.26 22.23
CA LYS A 238 -0.28 -11.83 21.75
C LYS A 238 -0.72 -11.25 20.40
N LEU A 239 -0.61 -9.92 20.21
CA LEU A 239 -0.95 -9.29 18.94
C LEU A 239 -0.06 -9.81 17.80
N PHE A 240 1.25 -9.88 18.02
CA PHE A 240 2.17 -10.37 17.00
C PHE A 240 2.09 -11.88 16.76
N GLU A 241 1.71 -12.68 17.77
CA GLU A 241 1.37 -14.10 17.62
C GLU A 241 0.19 -14.27 16.65
N GLN A 242 -0.87 -13.46 16.76
CA GLN A 242 -1.99 -13.48 15.81
C GLN A 242 -1.58 -13.09 14.38
N ILE A 243 -0.67 -12.13 14.25
CA ILE A 243 -0.08 -11.74 12.95
C ILE A 243 0.72 -12.92 12.38
N GLU A 244 1.50 -13.59 13.21
CA GLU A 244 2.31 -14.76 12.84
C GLU A 244 1.44 -15.94 12.40
N GLU A 245 0.34 -16.23 13.12
CA GLU A 245 -0.65 -17.25 12.74
C GLU A 245 -1.21 -16.97 11.34
N CYS A 246 -1.52 -15.70 11.03
CA CYS A 246 -1.95 -15.31 9.70
C CYS A 246 -0.85 -15.46 8.65
N ALA A 247 0.40 -15.16 9.02
CA ALA A 247 1.57 -15.25 8.14
C ALA A 247 1.98 -16.71 7.85
N CYS A 248 1.62 -17.66 8.71
CA CYS A 248 1.90 -19.08 8.52
C CYS A 248 1.24 -19.69 7.27
N ASP A 249 0.14 -19.11 6.76
CA ASP A 249 -0.44 -19.53 5.48
C ASP A 249 0.32 -18.88 4.30
N PRO A 250 1.12 -19.65 3.52
CA PRO A 250 1.90 -19.10 2.40
C PRO A 250 1.04 -18.59 1.23
N HIS A 251 -0.26 -18.91 1.21
CA HIS A 251 -1.22 -18.41 0.23
C HIS A 251 -1.97 -17.15 0.70
N GLN A 252 -1.63 -16.62 1.88
CA GLN A 252 -2.17 -15.38 2.42
C GLN A 252 -1.09 -14.29 2.42
N LEU A 253 -1.39 -13.13 1.86
CA LEU A 253 -0.54 -11.93 1.95
C LEU A 253 -0.95 -11.11 3.17
N VAL A 254 0.00 -10.75 4.02
CA VAL A 254 -0.26 -10.02 5.26
C VAL A 254 0.40 -8.65 5.18
N PHE A 255 -0.41 -7.60 5.31
CA PHE A 255 0.06 -6.23 5.45
C PHE A 255 -0.08 -5.80 6.90
N VAL A 256 1.01 -5.35 7.52
CA VAL A 256 1.00 -4.84 8.90
C VAL A 256 1.35 -3.37 8.86
N LEU A 257 0.38 -2.51 9.16
CA LEU A 257 0.58 -1.07 9.30
C LEU A 257 0.81 -0.72 10.77
N ILE A 258 1.93 -0.05 11.04
CA ILE A 258 2.20 0.58 12.34
C ILE A 258 2.22 2.09 12.10
N ASP A 259 1.15 2.76 12.53
CA ASP A 259 1.01 4.21 12.35
C ASP A 259 1.75 4.98 13.45
N GLU A 260 2.20 6.19 13.13
CA GLU A 260 2.87 7.12 14.04
C GLU A 260 4.02 6.50 14.86
N VAL A 261 4.98 5.91 14.15
CA VAL A 261 6.16 5.28 14.77
C VAL A 261 7.06 6.27 15.51
N GLU A 262 6.87 7.58 15.37
CA GLU A 262 7.54 8.58 16.20
C GLU A 262 7.27 8.40 17.69
N SER A 263 6.11 7.87 18.06
CA SER A 263 5.78 7.55 19.45
C SER A 263 6.75 6.50 20.02
N LEU A 264 7.21 5.56 19.18
CA LEU A 264 8.21 4.56 19.53
C LEU A 264 9.62 5.17 19.63
N THR A 265 10.01 6.00 18.67
CA THR A 265 11.38 6.56 18.62
C THR A 265 11.60 7.61 19.71
N LEU A 266 10.61 8.45 19.99
CA LEU A 266 10.70 9.45 21.07
C LEU A 266 10.79 8.79 22.45
N GLY A 267 9.97 7.77 22.74
CA GLY A 267 10.03 7.04 24.01
C GLY A 267 11.39 6.36 24.25
N ARG A 268 12.06 5.93 23.18
CA ARG A 268 13.42 5.41 23.23
C ARG A 268 14.43 6.53 23.54
N ALA A 269 14.35 7.67 22.87
CA ALA A 269 15.25 8.81 23.06
C ALA A 269 15.11 9.50 24.44
N THR A 270 13.90 9.61 24.98
CA THR A 270 13.64 10.17 26.33
C THR A 270 14.18 9.25 27.43
N SER A 271 14.05 7.92 27.26
CA SER A 271 14.60 6.93 28.18
C SER A 271 16.13 7.01 28.31
N PHE A 272 16.86 7.29 27.22
CA PHE A 272 18.32 7.48 27.25
C PHE A 272 18.76 8.76 28.00
N LYS A 273 17.86 9.74 28.19
CA LYS A 273 18.12 11.00 28.91
C LYS A 273 17.80 10.94 30.42
N GLY A 274 17.39 9.78 30.94
CA GLY A 274 17.47 9.46 32.37
C GLY A 274 16.28 9.81 33.26
N ASN A 275 15.09 10.12 32.72
CA ASN A 275 13.94 10.55 33.53
C ASN A 275 12.60 9.80 33.29
N GLU A 276 12.59 8.72 32.50
CA GLU A 276 11.41 7.85 32.28
C GLU A 276 11.75 6.37 32.52
N PRO A 277 10.76 5.53 32.93
CA PRO A 277 11.00 4.18 33.44
C PRO A 277 11.52 3.23 32.35
N SER A 278 12.37 2.29 32.75
CA SER A 278 12.95 1.21 31.92
C SER A 278 11.94 0.42 31.09
N ASP A 279 10.67 0.47 31.46
CA ASP A 279 9.60 -0.33 30.87
C ASP A 279 9.13 0.23 29.52
N ALA A 280 9.16 1.56 29.33
CA ALA A 280 8.91 2.18 28.03
C ALA A 280 9.89 1.68 26.97
N LEU A 281 11.18 1.70 27.29
CA LEU A 281 12.25 1.23 26.43
C LEU A 281 12.14 -0.28 26.16
N ARG A 282 11.76 -1.09 27.17
CA ARG A 282 11.53 -2.53 26.99
C ARG A 282 10.38 -2.80 26.01
N SER A 283 9.28 -2.07 26.11
CA SER A 283 8.13 -2.25 25.22
C SER A 283 8.42 -1.82 23.79
N VAL A 284 9.15 -0.72 23.59
CA VAL A 284 9.64 -0.31 22.26
C VAL A 284 10.55 -1.39 21.65
N ASN A 285 11.50 -1.91 22.41
CA ASN A 285 12.38 -2.98 21.95
C ASN A 285 11.62 -4.28 21.66
N ALA A 286 10.57 -4.58 22.42
CA ALA A 286 9.70 -5.73 22.17
C ALA A 286 8.97 -5.58 20.82
N VAL A 287 8.37 -4.42 20.53
CA VAL A 287 7.73 -4.15 19.23
C VAL A 287 8.73 -4.31 18.09
N LEU A 288 9.91 -3.69 18.19
CA LEU A 288 10.97 -3.81 17.18
C LEU A 288 11.40 -5.26 16.97
N THR A 289 11.56 -6.03 18.05
CA THR A 289 11.92 -7.45 17.98
C THR A 289 10.82 -8.24 17.28
N GLN A 290 9.56 -8.01 17.62
CA GLN A 290 8.44 -8.71 17.00
C GLN A 290 8.25 -8.33 15.53
N MET A 291 8.47 -7.07 15.17
CA MET A 291 8.53 -6.63 13.77
C MET A 291 9.60 -7.41 13.01
N ASP A 292 10.81 -7.54 13.57
CA ASP A 292 11.90 -8.30 12.96
C ASP A 292 11.56 -9.81 12.83
N GLN A 293 10.74 -10.38 13.73
CA GLN A 293 10.26 -11.77 13.61
C GLN A 293 9.27 -11.95 12.46
N ILE A 294 8.21 -11.14 12.40
CA ILE A 294 7.17 -11.29 11.36
C ILE A 294 7.72 -11.02 9.96
N ARG A 295 8.78 -10.20 9.83
CA ARG A 295 9.45 -9.91 8.56
C ARG A 295 10.17 -11.12 7.97
N LYS A 296 10.40 -12.19 8.73
CA LYS A 296 10.99 -13.44 8.22
C LYS A 296 10.05 -14.18 7.26
N TYR A 297 8.75 -13.94 7.37
CA TYR A 297 7.75 -14.50 6.49
C TYR A 297 7.75 -13.77 5.15
N ARG A 298 7.89 -14.53 4.06
CA ARG A 298 8.04 -13.97 2.70
C ARG A 298 6.79 -13.24 2.20
N ASN A 299 5.65 -13.55 2.81
CA ASN A 299 4.30 -13.05 2.56
C ASN A 299 3.85 -11.97 3.55
N VAL A 300 4.77 -11.39 4.34
CA VAL A 300 4.49 -10.25 5.22
C VAL A 300 5.14 -8.99 4.66
N LEU A 301 4.37 -7.91 4.56
CA LEU A 301 4.87 -6.56 4.29
C LEU A 301 4.56 -5.65 5.47
N VAL A 302 5.59 -5.03 6.04
CA VAL A 302 5.43 -4.05 7.11
C VAL A 302 5.40 -2.65 6.51
N LEU A 303 4.34 -1.91 6.82
CA LEU A 303 4.13 -0.52 6.43
C LEU A 303 4.23 0.33 7.70
N THR A 304 5.00 1.41 7.65
CA THR A 304 5.19 2.31 8.77
C THR A 304 5.05 3.75 8.33
N THR A 305 4.45 4.57 9.19
CA THR A 305 4.23 5.99 8.93
C THR A 305 4.75 6.81 10.11
N SER A 306 5.32 7.98 9.81
CA SER A 306 5.74 8.93 10.84
C SER A 306 5.43 10.39 10.51
N ASN A 307 5.01 11.17 11.52
CA ASN A 307 4.82 12.61 11.36
C ASN A 307 6.09 13.44 11.52
N ILE A 308 7.23 12.82 11.89
CA ILE A 308 8.50 13.50 12.11
C ILE A 308 9.42 13.33 10.90
N THR A 309 9.99 14.43 10.43
CA THR A 309 10.91 14.44 9.27
C THR A 309 12.37 14.19 9.64
N ASP A 310 12.82 14.73 10.78
CA ASP A 310 14.26 14.86 11.07
C ASP A 310 14.75 14.05 12.28
N ALA A 311 13.84 13.44 13.06
CA ALA A 311 14.16 12.74 14.31
C ALA A 311 13.64 11.29 14.38
N LEU A 312 13.70 10.58 13.25
CA LEU A 312 13.51 9.13 13.25
C LEU A 312 14.81 8.44 13.68
N ASP A 313 14.68 7.37 14.47
CA ASP A 313 15.80 6.55 14.92
C ASP A 313 16.48 5.89 13.72
N GLU A 314 17.80 6.01 13.63
CA GLU A 314 18.63 5.40 12.57
C GLU A 314 18.35 3.89 12.46
N ALA A 315 18.10 3.23 13.59
CA ALA A 315 17.75 1.81 13.63
C ALA A 315 16.43 1.49 12.91
N PHE A 316 15.46 2.41 12.86
CA PHE A 316 14.22 2.23 12.09
C PHE A 316 14.44 2.49 10.60
N VAL A 317 15.25 3.50 10.26
CA VAL A 317 15.56 3.87 8.88
C VAL A 317 16.33 2.74 8.19
N ASP A 318 17.34 2.17 8.85
CA ASP A 318 18.15 1.06 8.32
C ASP A 318 17.35 -0.22 8.05
N ARG A 319 16.21 -0.40 8.73
CA ARG A 319 15.32 -1.55 8.53
C ARG A 319 14.40 -1.38 7.34
N ALA A 320 14.23 -0.17 6.79
CA ALA A 320 13.30 0.08 5.69
C ALA A 320 14.00 -0.12 4.34
N ASP A 321 13.42 -0.93 3.45
CA ASP A 321 13.87 -0.98 2.03
C ASP A 321 13.48 0.32 1.30
N VAL A 322 12.39 0.93 1.75
CA VAL A 322 11.85 2.18 1.20
C VAL A 322 11.72 3.19 2.32
N ASN A 323 12.47 4.28 2.22
CA ASN A 323 12.26 5.48 3.02
C ASN A 323 11.80 6.61 2.10
N ARG A 324 10.56 7.08 2.28
CA ARG A 324 9.95 8.09 1.40
C ARG A 324 9.32 9.22 2.19
N TYR A 325 9.76 10.43 1.87
CA TYR A 325 9.18 11.66 2.39
C TYR A 325 7.88 12.00 1.64
N VAL A 326 6.82 12.31 2.38
CA VAL A 326 5.52 12.76 1.85
C VAL A 326 5.23 14.14 2.39
N GLY A 327 5.51 15.14 1.55
CA GLY A 327 5.34 16.55 1.88
C GLY A 327 3.92 17.07 1.72
N HIS A 328 3.73 18.36 1.98
CA HIS A 328 2.48 19.04 1.68
C HIS A 328 2.24 19.09 0.17
N PRO A 329 0.96 18.96 -0.27
CA PRO A 329 0.63 19.05 -1.68
C PRO A 329 0.93 20.45 -2.23
N SER A 330 1.40 20.52 -3.47
CA SER A 330 1.56 21.76 -4.20
C SER A 330 0.20 22.41 -4.50
N LYS A 331 0.23 23.65 -5.00
CA LYS A 331 -0.97 24.34 -5.47
C LYS A 331 -1.73 23.54 -6.54
N TYR A 332 -1.02 22.80 -7.38
CA TYR A 332 -1.64 21.96 -8.40
C TYR A 332 -2.35 20.75 -7.79
N ALA A 333 -1.70 20.05 -6.86
CA ALA A 333 -2.32 18.94 -6.14
C ALA A 333 -3.53 19.40 -5.32
N ILE A 334 -3.42 20.53 -4.60
CA ILE A 334 -4.56 21.15 -3.88
C ILE A 334 -5.72 21.46 -4.83
N TYR A 335 -5.44 22.07 -5.98
CA TYR A 335 -6.46 22.36 -6.99
C TYR A 335 -7.16 21.08 -7.46
N SER A 336 -6.39 20.03 -7.76
CA SER A 336 -6.93 18.73 -8.19
C SER A 336 -7.84 18.11 -7.12
N ILE A 337 -7.42 18.15 -5.84
CA ILE A 337 -8.23 17.66 -4.71
C ILE A 337 -9.55 18.44 -4.61
N LEU A 338 -9.50 19.77 -4.69
CA LEU A 338 -10.70 20.61 -4.63
C LEU A 338 -11.65 20.34 -5.81
N VAL A 339 -11.12 20.14 -7.01
CA VAL A 339 -11.93 19.79 -8.18
C VAL A 339 -12.62 18.45 -7.99
N SER A 340 -11.93 17.44 -7.46
CA SER A 340 -12.53 16.14 -7.15
C SER A 340 -13.65 16.26 -6.11
N ALA A 341 -13.41 17.01 -5.02
CA ALA A 341 -14.42 17.25 -4.00
C ALA A 341 -15.67 17.98 -4.56
N LEU A 342 -15.47 18.99 -5.41
CA LEU A 342 -16.57 19.72 -6.06
C LEU A 342 -17.38 18.83 -7.01
N LYS A 343 -16.71 17.95 -7.77
CA LYS A 343 -17.40 16.97 -8.62
C LYS A 343 -18.24 16.00 -7.80
N GLU A 344 -17.75 15.58 -6.64
CA GLU A 344 -18.50 14.71 -5.76
C GLU A 344 -19.72 15.43 -5.15
N LEU A 345 -19.58 16.68 -4.73
CA LEU A 345 -20.72 17.50 -4.28
C LEU A 345 -21.75 17.74 -5.41
N GLN A 346 -21.31 17.86 -6.66
CA GLN A 346 -22.21 17.93 -7.82
C GLN A 346 -22.93 16.60 -8.04
N ARG A 347 -22.26 15.46 -7.86
CA ARG A 347 -22.85 14.13 -7.97
C ARG A 347 -24.01 13.93 -6.98
N TYR A 348 -23.86 14.44 -5.75
CA TYR A 348 -24.92 14.45 -4.74
C TYR A 348 -25.96 15.56 -4.94
N SER A 349 -25.89 16.33 -6.04
CA SER A 349 -26.77 17.48 -6.31
C SER A 349 -26.75 18.57 -5.22
N CYS A 350 -25.70 18.63 -4.39
CA CYS A 350 -25.53 19.67 -3.38
C CYS A 350 -25.13 21.02 -3.99
N ILE A 351 -24.53 20.99 -5.19
CA ILE A 351 -24.09 22.19 -5.92
C ILE A 351 -24.51 22.07 -7.39
N CYS A 352 -25.17 23.10 -7.91
CA CYS A 352 -25.50 23.21 -9.33
C CYS A 352 -24.64 24.28 -10.01
N ARG A 353 -24.16 24.01 -11.22
CA ARG A 353 -23.45 25.02 -12.02
C ARG A 353 -24.43 26.13 -12.36
N LYS A 354 -24.19 27.36 -11.89
CA LYS A 354 -24.95 28.54 -12.34
C LYS A 354 -24.83 28.62 -13.86
N ARG A 355 -25.95 28.47 -14.58
CA ARG A 355 -26.01 28.81 -16.00
C ARG A 355 -25.74 30.30 -16.11
N THR A 356 -24.54 30.68 -16.53
CA THR A 356 -24.29 32.05 -16.97
C THR A 356 -25.07 32.23 -18.26
N SER A 357 -26.18 32.97 -18.19
CA SER A 357 -26.83 33.52 -19.37
C SER A 357 -25.81 34.41 -20.06
N LYS A 358 -25.25 33.94 -21.18
CA LYS A 358 -24.58 34.82 -22.12
C LYS A 358 -25.66 35.76 -22.66
N SER A 359 -25.62 37.02 -22.23
CA SER A 359 -26.31 38.15 -22.87
C SER A 359 -25.58 38.54 -24.14
#